data_AF-A0A9W8MHK3-F1
#
_entry.id   AF-A0A9W8MHK3-F1
#
_cell.length_a   1.000
_cell.length_b   1.000
_cell.length_c   1.000
_cell.angle_alpha   90.00
_cell.angle_beta   90.00
_cell.angle_gamma   90.00
#
_symmetry.space_group_name_H-M   'P 1'
#
loop_
_entity.id
_entity.type
_entity.pdbx_description
1 polymer ?
#
loop_
_entity_poly.entity_id
_entity_poly.type
_entity_poly.pdbx_seq_one_letter_code
_entity_poly.pdbx_strand_id
1 'polypeptide(L)'
;MHPNALSVFADIRGKIPALHTLRVVSTRRIADQNWSVDYFSDAPALRNVTLICGDIDYGQSPPSRHWSFTLPWHQLATYKEEAVYNMGFVQVIAGSTNLTSVHLTTGYFSPTSSQVSVMHGKLTQLNLDIGRASVFGNLATLFDHGLVLPSLRGLRVSLKLGAFSLDGISSLIIRSQCPLRRLSLTRCVVRPGTLISLLQHCPELEELCVDPLPGPDLRRLVFKPGSTEVVLVPKLRNLVIYYSANSPGYNNLQCRFLSEFARSRVDTQSEFTVPGLQETSTYPVPPNISIFLSAPPAMCQDALEQLEGFLPVPSRSNVETMVQAWKDTMDRHISRPSRTTVLDRGFLGLGHKSNSLRSILKEMESYDPVSGINLTLIYKYDIPGTLDRLVASFPERETSSGLSMPGAIMESTSKKARKLLSKWKPLLENHAIEHRRWAFEQGMIALVFIGEDDERRCVDKAWEFVTGSVKSSDMSWWWERD
;
A
#
# COMPACT_ATOMS: atom_id res chain seq x y z
N MET A 1 0.50 -11.44 -33.32
CA MET A 1 1.49 -11.63 -34.39
C MET A 1 1.25 -12.98 -35.02
N HIS A 2 1.36 -13.09 -36.35
CA HIS A 2 1.45 -14.39 -37.02
C HIS A 2 2.78 -15.06 -36.57
N PRO A 3 2.89 -16.40 -36.46
CA PRO A 3 4.15 -17.08 -36.14
C PRO A 3 5.36 -16.59 -36.97
N ASN A 4 5.10 -16.23 -38.24
CA ASN A 4 6.11 -15.71 -39.17
C ASN A 4 6.58 -14.27 -38.90
N ALA A 5 5.96 -13.55 -37.95
CA ALA A 5 6.40 -12.18 -37.64
C ALA A 5 7.66 -12.16 -36.77
N LEU A 6 7.92 -13.22 -36.00
CA LEU A 6 9.15 -13.32 -35.20
C LEU A 6 10.30 -13.97 -35.97
N SER A 7 10.04 -14.78 -37.01
CA SER A 7 11.11 -15.34 -37.84
C SER A 7 11.93 -14.26 -38.56
N VAL A 8 11.38 -13.05 -38.73
CA VAL A 8 12.11 -11.87 -39.22
C VAL A 8 13.27 -11.49 -38.27
N PHE A 9 13.18 -11.86 -36.99
CA PHE A 9 14.28 -11.68 -36.04
C PHE A 9 15.31 -12.81 -36.07
N ALA A 10 15.13 -13.87 -36.87
CA ALA A 10 16.22 -14.83 -37.05
C ALA A 10 17.48 -14.14 -37.61
N ASP A 11 17.29 -13.14 -38.46
CA ASP A 11 18.36 -12.39 -39.10
C ASP A 11 19.14 -11.46 -38.15
N ILE A 12 18.64 -11.17 -36.94
CA ILE A 12 19.35 -10.33 -35.96
C ILE A 12 20.34 -11.13 -35.10
N ARG A 13 20.29 -12.46 -35.14
CA ARG A 13 21.19 -13.31 -34.35
C ARG A 13 22.65 -13.02 -34.70
N GLY A 14 23.46 -12.76 -33.67
CA GLY A 14 24.87 -12.40 -33.80
C GLY A 14 25.16 -10.99 -34.36
N LYS A 15 24.15 -10.21 -34.76
CA LYS A 15 24.35 -8.86 -35.37
C LYS A 15 24.21 -7.70 -34.39
N ILE A 16 23.89 -7.98 -33.13
CA ILE A 16 23.65 -6.95 -32.09
C ILE A 16 24.54 -7.14 -30.86
N PRO A 17 25.89 -7.17 -31.02
CA PRO A 17 26.80 -7.47 -29.92
C PRO A 17 26.75 -6.45 -28.77
N ALA A 18 26.35 -5.21 -29.07
CA ALA A 18 26.24 -4.12 -28.10
C ALA A 18 24.87 -4.05 -27.38
N LEU A 19 23.97 -5.03 -27.57
CA LEU A 19 22.67 -5.04 -26.92
C LEU A 19 22.82 -5.22 -25.40
N HIS A 20 22.57 -4.17 -24.62
CA HIS A 20 22.65 -4.21 -23.15
C HIS A 20 21.31 -4.53 -22.46
N THR A 21 20.21 -4.10 -23.08
CA THR A 21 18.86 -4.21 -22.52
C THR A 21 17.93 -4.79 -23.56
N LEU A 22 17.23 -5.85 -23.20
CA LEU A 22 16.20 -6.50 -24.02
C LEU A 22 14.85 -6.35 -23.33
N ARG A 23 13.89 -5.74 -24.03
CA ARG A 23 12.49 -5.70 -23.59
C ARG A 23 11.61 -6.32 -24.66
N VAL A 24 10.99 -7.45 -24.34
CA VAL A 24 10.05 -8.16 -25.21
C VAL A 24 8.65 -8.01 -24.64
N VAL A 25 7.73 -7.46 -25.43
CA VAL A 25 6.32 -7.30 -25.06
C VAL A 25 5.46 -8.01 -26.08
N SER A 26 4.75 -9.05 -25.66
CA SER A 26 3.77 -9.75 -26.48
C SER A 26 2.36 -9.42 -26.00
N THR A 27 1.57 -8.75 -26.84
CA THR A 27 0.20 -8.31 -26.50
C THR A 27 -0.89 -9.27 -26.99
N ARG A 28 -0.57 -10.25 -27.83
CA ARG A 28 -1.57 -11.19 -28.35
C ARG A 28 -1.54 -12.51 -27.58
N ARG A 29 -2.73 -13.09 -27.37
CA ARG A 29 -2.88 -14.54 -27.17
C ARG A 29 -2.30 -15.21 -28.41
N ILE A 30 -1.07 -15.67 -28.30
CA ILE A 30 -0.43 -16.41 -29.38
C ILE A 30 -1.13 -17.76 -29.45
N ALA A 31 -1.72 -18.05 -30.61
CA ALA A 31 -2.50 -19.26 -30.83
C ALA A 31 -1.60 -20.52 -30.81
N ASP A 32 -2.03 -21.51 -30.03
CA ASP A 32 -1.77 -22.97 -30.09
C ASP A 32 -0.38 -23.56 -30.35
N GLN A 33 0.72 -22.80 -30.39
CA GLN A 33 2.05 -23.36 -30.69
C GLN A 33 3.05 -23.17 -29.54
N ASN A 34 3.94 -24.15 -29.35
CA ASN A 34 5.13 -24.02 -28.51
C ASN A 34 6.13 -23.08 -29.20
N TRP A 35 6.62 -22.08 -28.48
CA TRP A 35 7.47 -21.04 -29.04
C TRP A 35 8.86 -21.10 -28.39
N SER A 36 9.89 -21.08 -29.23
CA SER A 36 11.28 -20.96 -28.80
C SER A 36 11.94 -19.76 -29.48
N VAL A 37 12.55 -18.89 -28.69
CA VAL A 37 13.22 -17.66 -29.16
C VAL A 37 14.69 -17.72 -28.75
N ASP A 38 15.58 -17.86 -29.72
CA ASP A 38 17.04 -17.96 -29.50
C ASP A 38 17.86 -16.84 -30.16
N TYR A 39 17.20 -15.86 -30.76
CA TYR A 39 17.83 -14.78 -31.54
C TYR A 39 18.81 -13.92 -30.73
N PHE A 40 18.62 -13.85 -29.41
CA PHE A 40 19.42 -13.05 -28.50
C PHE A 40 20.46 -13.86 -27.72
N SER A 41 20.60 -15.15 -28.03
CA SER A 41 21.57 -16.05 -27.36
C SER A 41 23.01 -15.57 -27.48
N ASP A 42 23.35 -14.95 -28.61
CA ASP A 42 24.69 -14.47 -28.95
C ASP A 42 24.92 -12.97 -28.65
N ALA A 43 24.20 -12.39 -27.68
CA ALA A 43 24.34 -10.98 -27.30
C ALA A 43 25.26 -10.79 -26.07
N PRO A 44 26.60 -10.66 -26.22
CA PRO A 44 27.57 -10.66 -25.11
C PRO A 44 27.49 -9.44 -24.17
N ALA A 45 26.86 -8.35 -24.61
CA ALA A 45 26.65 -7.18 -23.75
C ALA A 45 25.33 -7.23 -22.95
N LEU A 46 24.48 -8.25 -23.15
CA LEU A 46 23.15 -8.27 -22.55
C LEU A 46 23.23 -8.42 -21.03
N ARG A 47 22.65 -7.46 -20.30
CA ARG A 47 22.63 -7.44 -18.83
C ARG A 47 21.22 -7.34 -18.26
N ASN A 48 20.30 -6.70 -18.97
CA ASN A 48 18.96 -6.40 -18.47
C ASN A 48 17.91 -7.02 -19.39
N VAL A 49 17.03 -7.83 -18.82
CA VAL A 49 15.97 -8.50 -19.60
C VAL A 49 14.62 -8.22 -18.96
N THR A 50 13.65 -7.82 -19.77
CA THR A 50 12.25 -7.67 -19.40
C THR A 50 11.37 -8.43 -20.39
N LEU A 51 10.69 -9.48 -19.91
CA LEU A 51 9.76 -10.28 -20.70
C LEU A 51 8.34 -10.01 -20.20
N ILE A 52 7.47 -9.47 -21.06
CA ILE A 52 6.07 -9.22 -20.76
C ILE A 52 5.25 -10.02 -21.77
N CYS A 53 4.58 -11.08 -21.34
CA CYS A 53 3.75 -11.93 -22.18
C CYS A 53 2.28 -11.84 -21.76
N GLY A 54 1.44 -11.53 -22.76
CA GLY A 54 0.10 -11.00 -22.59
C GLY A 54 -0.94 -11.87 -21.87
N ASP A 55 -2.02 -11.15 -21.57
CA ASP A 55 -3.25 -11.44 -20.83
C ASP A 55 -3.20 -12.57 -19.79
N ILE A 56 -3.04 -12.15 -18.53
CA ILE A 56 -3.20 -13.01 -17.36
C ILE A 56 -4.69 -13.30 -17.17
N ASP A 57 -5.27 -14.10 -18.05
CA ASP A 57 -6.65 -14.54 -17.91
C ASP A 57 -6.70 -15.71 -16.92
N TYR A 58 -7.13 -15.40 -15.69
CA TYR A 58 -7.23 -16.35 -14.58
C TYR A 58 -8.36 -17.38 -14.78
N GLY A 59 -9.13 -17.32 -15.87
CA GLY A 59 -10.37 -18.10 -16.03
C GLY A 59 -10.25 -19.51 -16.60
N GLN A 60 -9.17 -19.87 -17.30
CA GLN A 60 -9.11 -21.15 -18.05
C GLN A 60 -7.95 -22.06 -17.62
N SER A 61 -8.20 -23.38 -17.72
CA SER A 61 -7.26 -24.45 -17.41
C SER A 61 -5.91 -24.21 -18.07
N PRO A 62 -4.80 -24.59 -17.41
CA PRO A 62 -3.48 -24.28 -17.90
C PRO A 62 -3.27 -24.95 -19.26
N PRO A 63 -3.09 -24.19 -20.36
CA PRO A 63 -2.71 -24.80 -21.61
C PRO A 63 -1.31 -25.39 -21.45
N SER A 64 -1.08 -26.59 -21.96
CA SER A 64 0.21 -27.30 -21.99
C SER A 64 1.24 -26.66 -22.94
N ARG A 65 1.27 -25.32 -22.97
CA ARG A 65 2.05 -24.51 -23.91
C ARG A 65 3.31 -24.02 -23.22
N HIS A 66 4.46 -24.26 -23.85
CA HIS A 66 5.75 -23.87 -23.33
C HIS A 66 6.36 -22.76 -24.19
N TRP A 67 6.69 -21.66 -23.53
CA TRP A 67 7.54 -20.61 -24.08
C TRP A 67 8.94 -20.83 -23.54
N SER A 68 9.92 -20.85 -24.44
CA SER A 68 11.33 -20.94 -24.08
C SER A 68 12.09 -19.78 -24.71
N PHE A 69 12.89 -19.10 -23.90
CA PHE A 69 13.88 -18.15 -24.38
C PHE A 69 15.26 -18.77 -24.19
N THR A 70 16.12 -18.63 -25.18
CA THR A 70 17.55 -18.93 -25.05
C THR A 70 18.28 -17.60 -24.99
N LEU A 71 18.66 -17.19 -23.78
CA LEU A 71 19.39 -15.97 -23.51
C LEU A 71 20.76 -16.31 -22.90
N PRO A 72 21.75 -15.41 -22.98
CA PRO A 72 23.02 -15.55 -22.27
C PRO A 72 22.80 -15.31 -20.76
N TRP A 73 22.18 -16.28 -20.09
CA TRP A 73 21.71 -16.18 -18.70
C TRP A 73 22.84 -15.77 -17.72
N HIS A 74 24.00 -16.40 -17.83
CA HIS A 74 25.15 -16.23 -16.91
C HIS A 74 25.60 -14.78 -16.68
N GLN A 75 25.40 -13.88 -17.65
CA GLN A 75 25.81 -12.48 -17.59
C GLN A 75 24.70 -11.51 -17.20
N LEU A 76 23.46 -11.97 -17.02
CA LEU A 76 22.36 -11.09 -16.65
C LEU A 76 22.56 -10.51 -15.24
N ALA A 77 22.35 -9.21 -15.14
CA ALA A 77 22.37 -8.43 -13.91
C ALA A 77 20.95 -8.15 -13.40
N THR A 78 19.99 -7.92 -14.29
CA THR A 78 18.59 -7.71 -13.93
C THR A 78 17.66 -8.55 -14.81
N TYR A 79 16.65 -9.12 -14.17
CA TYR A 79 15.62 -9.90 -14.85
C TYR A 79 14.23 -9.51 -14.36
N LYS A 80 13.35 -9.19 -15.30
CA LYS A 80 11.95 -8.91 -15.06
C LYS A 80 11.09 -9.79 -15.96
N GLU A 81 10.10 -10.44 -15.38
CA GLU A 81 9.15 -11.27 -16.11
C GLU A 81 7.72 -10.99 -15.64
N GLU A 82 6.81 -10.75 -16.58
CA GLU A 82 5.38 -10.61 -16.36
C GLU A 82 4.66 -11.55 -17.34
N ALA A 83 4.22 -12.72 -16.86
CA ALA A 83 3.67 -13.76 -17.75
C ALA A 83 2.74 -14.71 -17.00
N VAL A 84 1.80 -15.35 -17.69
CA VAL A 84 0.90 -16.35 -17.07
C VAL A 84 1.67 -17.50 -16.41
N TYR A 85 2.83 -17.88 -16.97
CA TYR A 85 3.74 -18.91 -16.44
C TYR A 85 5.16 -18.36 -16.35
N ASN A 86 5.98 -18.94 -15.47
CA ASN A 86 7.41 -18.69 -15.42
C ASN A 86 8.13 -19.32 -16.64
N MET A 87 8.32 -18.53 -17.69
CA MET A 87 8.99 -18.89 -18.95
C MET A 87 10.51 -18.97 -18.81
N GLY A 88 11.11 -17.98 -18.16
CA GLY A 88 12.58 -17.83 -18.08
C GLY A 88 13.12 -17.76 -16.66
N PHE A 89 12.28 -17.48 -15.65
CA PHE A 89 12.73 -17.33 -14.27
C PHE A 89 13.53 -18.53 -13.74
N VAL A 90 13.13 -19.77 -14.04
CA VAL A 90 13.85 -20.96 -13.54
C VAL A 90 15.25 -21.04 -14.16
N GLN A 91 15.37 -20.76 -15.46
CA GLN A 91 16.64 -20.75 -16.18
C GLN A 91 17.54 -19.61 -15.73
N VAL A 92 16.95 -18.43 -15.46
CA VAL A 92 17.66 -17.26 -14.93
C VAL A 92 18.25 -17.57 -13.57
N ILE A 93 17.43 -18.10 -12.66
CA ILE A 93 17.86 -18.46 -11.31
C ILE A 93 18.88 -19.60 -11.36
N ALA A 94 18.69 -20.62 -12.18
CA ALA A 94 19.65 -21.73 -12.28
C ALA A 94 20.99 -21.31 -12.93
N GLY A 95 20.97 -20.40 -13.91
CA GLY A 95 22.11 -20.13 -14.78
C GLY A 95 22.85 -18.82 -14.53
N SER A 96 22.30 -17.87 -13.77
CA SER A 96 22.84 -16.51 -13.68
C SER A 96 23.58 -16.24 -12.37
N THR A 97 24.89 -16.06 -12.44
CA THR A 97 25.73 -15.77 -11.25
C THR A 97 25.84 -14.27 -10.93
N ASN A 98 25.46 -13.40 -11.88
CA ASN A 98 25.62 -11.95 -11.77
C ASN A 98 24.34 -11.18 -11.42
N LEU A 99 23.24 -11.88 -11.11
CA LEU A 99 21.97 -11.23 -10.81
C LEU A 99 22.07 -10.33 -9.58
N THR A 100 21.53 -9.13 -9.72
CA THR A 100 21.41 -8.12 -8.66
C THR A 100 19.96 -7.84 -8.30
N SER A 101 19.04 -8.00 -9.26
CA SER A 101 17.61 -7.80 -9.07
C SER A 101 16.79 -8.76 -9.94
N VAL A 102 15.80 -9.41 -9.33
CA VAL A 102 14.82 -10.26 -10.03
C VAL A 102 13.40 -9.81 -9.68
N HIS A 103 12.54 -9.70 -10.69
CA HIS A 103 11.12 -9.41 -10.52
C HIS A 103 10.31 -10.38 -11.37
N LEU A 104 9.46 -11.18 -10.72
CA LEU A 104 8.57 -12.12 -11.37
C LEU A 104 7.13 -11.79 -11.00
N THR A 105 6.31 -11.48 -11.99
CA THR A 105 4.85 -11.42 -11.88
C THR A 105 4.29 -12.56 -12.69
N THR A 106 3.66 -13.54 -12.05
CA THR A 106 3.12 -14.69 -12.77
C THR A 106 1.76 -15.17 -12.31
N GLY A 107 0.95 -15.63 -13.26
CA GLY A 107 -0.34 -16.24 -12.96
C GLY A 107 -0.18 -17.58 -12.24
N TYR A 108 0.81 -18.39 -12.64
CA TYR A 108 1.07 -19.72 -12.14
C TYR A 108 2.58 -19.95 -11.99
N PHE A 109 2.98 -20.38 -10.80
CA PHE A 109 4.36 -20.77 -10.52
C PHE A 109 4.50 -22.29 -10.51
N SER A 110 5.45 -22.80 -11.31
CA SER A 110 5.83 -24.22 -11.31
C SER A 110 7.36 -24.34 -11.35
N PRO A 111 8.01 -24.74 -10.25
CA PRO A 111 9.43 -25.06 -10.26
C PRO A 111 9.61 -26.43 -10.94
N THR A 112 10.38 -26.50 -12.03
CA THR A 112 10.74 -27.79 -12.63
C THR A 112 11.77 -28.52 -11.75
N SER A 113 11.57 -29.82 -11.61
CA SER A 113 11.90 -30.66 -10.45
C SER A 113 13.34 -31.15 -10.33
N SER A 114 14.35 -30.30 -10.50
CA SER A 114 15.75 -30.71 -10.24
C SER A 114 16.57 -29.55 -9.68
N GLN A 115 16.23 -29.08 -8.48
CA GLN A 115 16.94 -27.96 -7.88
C GLN A 115 18.23 -28.41 -7.21
N VAL A 116 19.33 -28.29 -7.96
CA VAL A 116 20.66 -28.05 -7.42
C VAL A 116 20.59 -26.78 -6.58
N SER A 117 21.20 -26.77 -5.39
CA SER A 117 21.29 -25.56 -4.56
C SER A 117 22.10 -24.50 -5.31
N VAL A 118 21.49 -23.33 -5.57
CA VAL A 118 22.13 -22.22 -6.28
C VAL A 118 22.38 -21.05 -5.33
N MET A 119 23.62 -20.54 -5.35
CA MET A 119 24.00 -19.35 -4.60
C MET A 119 24.05 -18.13 -5.52
N HIS A 120 23.33 -17.07 -5.16
CA HIS A 120 23.43 -15.76 -5.82
C HIS A 120 24.07 -14.72 -4.90
N GLY A 121 25.40 -14.65 -4.94
CA GLY A 121 26.18 -13.74 -4.07
C GLY A 121 25.94 -12.24 -4.31
N LYS A 122 25.34 -11.85 -5.44
CA LYS A 122 25.09 -10.44 -5.80
C LYS A 122 23.61 -10.05 -5.76
N LEU A 123 22.69 -10.99 -5.55
CA LEU A 123 21.25 -10.72 -5.64
C LEU A 123 20.81 -9.94 -4.41
N THR A 124 20.44 -8.67 -4.61
CA THR A 124 20.04 -7.77 -3.52
C THR A 124 18.53 -7.58 -3.43
N GLN A 125 17.79 -7.79 -4.52
CA GLN A 125 16.34 -7.60 -4.60
C GLN A 125 15.67 -8.80 -5.25
N LEU A 126 14.67 -9.38 -4.58
CA LEU A 126 13.82 -10.45 -5.10
C LEU A 126 12.36 -10.05 -4.92
N ASN A 127 11.65 -9.88 -6.02
CA ASN A 127 10.22 -9.53 -6.04
C ASN A 127 9.43 -10.64 -6.74
N LEU A 128 8.45 -11.21 -6.05
CA LEU A 128 7.59 -12.27 -6.55
C LEU A 128 6.13 -11.84 -6.37
N ASP A 129 5.39 -11.63 -7.46
CA ASP A 129 3.94 -11.46 -7.46
C ASP A 129 3.27 -12.64 -8.18
N ILE A 130 2.74 -13.59 -7.42
CA ILE A 130 2.19 -14.83 -7.94
C ILE A 130 0.67 -14.81 -7.75
N GLY A 131 -0.06 -14.85 -8.85
CA GLY A 131 -1.52 -14.85 -8.86
C GLY A 131 -2.13 -16.10 -8.24
N ARG A 132 -1.74 -17.28 -8.72
CA ARG A 132 -2.12 -18.57 -8.17
C ARG A 132 -0.84 -19.35 -7.90
N ALA A 133 -0.49 -19.49 -6.62
CA ALA A 133 0.37 -20.59 -6.23
C ALA A 133 -0.43 -21.86 -6.50
N SER A 134 -0.08 -22.59 -7.56
CA SER A 134 -0.81 -23.81 -7.89
C SER A 134 -0.77 -24.78 -6.70
N VAL A 135 -1.80 -25.60 -6.56
CA VAL A 135 -1.82 -26.76 -5.64
C VAL A 135 -0.61 -27.71 -5.88
N PHE A 136 0.10 -27.54 -7.00
CA PHE A 136 1.08 -28.49 -7.53
C PHE A 136 2.54 -28.01 -7.50
N GLY A 137 2.83 -26.80 -7.02
CA GLY A 137 4.20 -26.28 -7.04
C GLY A 137 4.45 -25.32 -5.88
N ASN A 138 4.85 -25.87 -4.74
CA ASN A 138 5.14 -25.07 -3.55
C ASN A 138 6.31 -24.11 -3.85
N LEU A 139 6.06 -22.79 -3.85
CA LEU A 139 7.10 -21.76 -3.72
C LEU A 139 8.05 -22.08 -2.55
N ALA A 140 7.53 -22.79 -1.53
CA ALA A 140 8.34 -23.37 -0.46
C ALA A 140 9.50 -24.22 -0.98
N THR A 141 9.35 -25.05 -2.02
CA THR A 141 10.47 -25.85 -2.56
C THR A 141 11.64 -25.00 -3.05
N LEU A 142 11.35 -23.90 -3.75
CA LEU A 142 12.36 -22.92 -4.16
C LEU A 142 13.08 -22.33 -2.94
N PHE A 143 12.34 -22.02 -1.89
CA PHE A 143 12.87 -21.41 -0.68
C PHE A 143 13.46 -22.39 0.34
N ASP A 144 13.11 -23.66 0.33
CA ASP A 144 13.57 -24.65 1.29
C ASP A 144 14.89 -25.28 0.84
N HIS A 145 15.07 -25.46 -0.47
CA HIS A 145 16.19 -26.23 -1.00
C HIS A 145 16.96 -25.54 -2.14
N GLY A 146 16.32 -24.61 -2.87
CA GLY A 146 16.86 -24.10 -4.13
C GLY A 146 17.87 -22.96 -4.02
N LEU A 147 17.76 -22.09 -3.01
CA LEU A 147 18.41 -20.76 -3.06
C LEU A 147 19.27 -20.40 -1.85
N VAL A 148 20.44 -19.81 -2.07
CA VAL A 148 21.25 -19.14 -1.04
C VAL A 148 21.54 -17.72 -1.50
N LEU A 149 21.01 -16.72 -0.79
CA LEU A 149 20.98 -15.32 -1.21
C LEU A 149 21.67 -14.40 -0.18
N PRO A 150 23.00 -14.51 0.03
CA PRO A 150 23.67 -13.86 1.16
C PRO A 150 23.65 -12.33 1.10
N SER A 151 23.48 -11.76 -0.09
CA SER A 151 23.40 -10.30 -0.30
C SER A 151 21.98 -9.75 -0.35
N LEU A 152 20.96 -10.57 -0.07
CA LEU A 152 19.55 -10.16 -0.18
C LEU A 152 19.24 -9.06 0.85
N ARG A 153 18.79 -7.91 0.35
CA ARG A 153 18.40 -6.75 1.17
C ARG A 153 16.91 -6.45 1.09
N GLY A 154 16.26 -6.79 -0.02
CA GLY A 154 14.82 -6.59 -0.22
C GLY A 154 14.16 -7.85 -0.74
N LEU A 155 13.12 -8.29 -0.03
CA LEU A 155 12.26 -9.39 -0.42
C LEU A 155 10.82 -8.92 -0.47
N ARG A 156 10.18 -9.07 -1.63
CA ARG A 156 8.74 -8.87 -1.80
C ARG A 156 8.10 -10.16 -2.28
N VAL A 157 7.09 -10.61 -1.55
CA VAL A 157 6.27 -11.75 -1.91
C VAL A 157 4.81 -11.31 -1.85
N SER A 158 4.13 -11.46 -2.98
CA SER A 158 2.72 -11.16 -3.17
C SER A 158 2.02 -12.40 -3.70
N LEU A 159 0.97 -12.87 -3.02
CA LEU A 159 0.29 -14.12 -3.38
C LEU A 159 -1.23 -13.88 -3.44
N LYS A 160 -1.86 -13.89 -4.62
CA LYS A 160 -3.30 -13.52 -4.68
C LYS A 160 -4.23 -14.62 -4.18
N LEU A 161 -3.82 -15.90 -4.29
CA LEU A 161 -4.64 -17.07 -3.97
C LEU A 161 -3.79 -18.17 -3.34
N GLY A 162 -4.19 -18.61 -2.13
CA GLY A 162 -3.62 -19.77 -1.43
C GLY A 162 -3.15 -19.46 0.00
N ALA A 163 -3.11 -20.49 0.85
CA ALA A 163 -2.44 -20.40 2.13
C ALA A 163 -0.93 -20.50 1.89
N PHE A 164 -0.18 -19.48 2.29
CA PHE A 164 1.27 -19.46 2.18
C PHE A 164 1.89 -19.66 3.56
N SER A 165 2.80 -20.63 3.67
CA SER A 165 3.59 -20.76 4.90
C SER A 165 4.81 -19.86 4.83
N LEU A 166 5.02 -19.07 5.89
CA LEU A 166 6.24 -18.27 6.03
C LEU A 166 7.47 -19.13 6.28
N ASP A 167 7.32 -20.42 6.57
CA ASP A 167 8.43 -21.35 6.86
C ASP A 167 9.47 -21.36 5.74
N GLY A 168 9.05 -21.34 4.48
CA GLY A 168 9.99 -21.29 3.35
C GLY A 168 10.82 -20.00 3.36
N ILE A 169 10.19 -18.84 3.62
CA ILE A 169 10.92 -17.57 3.73
C ILE A 169 11.87 -17.61 4.92
N SER A 170 11.43 -18.12 6.08
CA SER A 170 12.28 -18.29 7.26
C SER A 170 13.49 -19.16 6.93
N SER A 171 13.29 -20.33 6.30
CA SER A 171 14.36 -21.22 5.83
C SER A 171 15.34 -20.50 4.90
N LEU A 172 14.84 -19.72 3.95
CA LEU A 172 15.66 -18.93 3.03
C LEU A 172 16.53 -17.91 3.78
N ILE A 173 15.95 -17.15 4.72
CA ILE A 173 16.65 -16.11 5.47
C ILE A 173 17.71 -16.73 6.38
N ILE A 174 17.34 -17.77 7.15
CA ILE A 174 18.27 -18.47 8.05
C ILE A 174 19.44 -19.05 7.27
N ARG A 175 19.16 -19.75 6.16
CA ARG A 175 20.19 -20.37 5.31
C ARG A 175 21.08 -19.33 4.63
N SER A 176 20.49 -18.21 4.20
CA SER A 176 21.24 -17.16 3.49
C SER A 176 22.00 -16.24 4.43
N GLN A 177 21.63 -16.17 5.72
CA GLN A 177 22.15 -15.19 6.68
C GLN A 177 22.15 -13.76 6.12
N CYS A 178 21.12 -13.43 5.34
CA CYS A 178 21.10 -12.20 4.57
C CYS A 178 20.76 -10.98 5.44
N PRO A 179 21.37 -9.81 5.21
CA PRO A 179 21.07 -8.58 5.93
C PRO A 179 19.79 -7.94 5.38
N LEU A 180 18.65 -8.61 5.58
CA LEU A 180 17.37 -8.19 5.04
C LEU A 180 16.93 -6.87 5.68
N ARG A 181 16.76 -5.84 4.86
CA ARG A 181 16.31 -4.50 5.27
C ARG A 181 14.86 -4.23 4.94
N ARG A 182 14.33 -4.87 3.90
CA ARG A 182 12.96 -4.67 3.42
C ARG A 182 12.26 -5.99 3.22
N LEU A 183 11.11 -6.15 3.85
CA LEU A 183 10.25 -7.32 3.73
C LEU A 183 8.83 -6.87 3.41
N SER A 184 8.29 -7.33 2.29
CA SER A 184 6.92 -7.07 1.87
C SER A 184 6.19 -8.39 1.62
N LEU A 185 5.10 -8.62 2.34
CA LEU A 185 4.24 -9.81 2.31
C LEU A 185 2.81 -9.35 2.03
N THR A 186 2.47 -9.10 0.77
CA THR A 186 1.15 -8.60 0.40
C THR A 186 0.24 -9.73 -0.09
N ARG A 187 -1.06 -9.64 0.18
CA ARG A 187 -2.05 -10.69 -0.13
C ARG A 187 -1.71 -12.07 0.47
N CYS A 188 -0.70 -12.16 1.34
CA CYS A 188 -0.23 -13.40 1.94
C CYS A 188 -1.02 -13.69 3.22
N VAL A 189 -1.67 -14.85 3.33
CA VAL A 189 -2.34 -15.24 4.58
C VAL A 189 -1.30 -15.60 5.65
N VAL A 190 -0.97 -14.65 6.51
CA VAL A 190 -0.03 -14.83 7.63
C VAL A 190 -0.75 -15.48 8.81
N ARG A 191 -0.26 -16.65 9.25
CA ARG A 191 -0.78 -17.32 10.46
C ARG A 191 -0.28 -16.59 11.72
N PRO A 192 -1.12 -16.41 12.75
CA PRO A 192 -0.69 -15.80 14.00
C PRO A 192 0.56 -16.46 14.59
N GLY A 193 1.54 -15.67 14.98
CA GLY A 193 2.80 -16.11 15.60
C GLY A 193 3.92 -16.40 14.60
N THR A 194 3.60 -16.73 13.34
CA THR A 194 4.61 -17.11 12.34
C THR A 194 5.46 -15.95 11.87
N LEU A 195 4.88 -14.75 11.81
CA LEU A 195 5.63 -13.54 11.46
C LEU A 195 6.69 -13.24 12.50
N ILE A 196 6.40 -13.41 13.79
CA ILE A 196 7.38 -13.14 14.85
C ILE A 196 8.59 -14.08 14.75
N SER A 197 8.36 -15.36 14.47
CA SER A 197 9.46 -16.31 14.23
C SER A 197 10.34 -15.87 13.05
N LEU A 198 9.74 -15.37 11.97
CA LEU A 198 10.47 -14.83 10.82
C LEU A 198 11.29 -13.58 11.19
N LEU A 199 10.67 -12.64 11.92
CA LEU A 199 11.29 -11.36 12.28
C LEU A 199 12.45 -11.50 13.27
N GLN A 200 12.51 -12.57 14.07
CA GLN A 200 13.66 -12.88 14.92
C GLN A 200 14.96 -13.07 14.13
N HIS A 201 14.86 -13.46 12.86
CA HIS A 201 16.00 -13.64 11.96
C HIS A 201 16.32 -12.38 11.13
N CYS A 202 15.59 -11.28 11.35
CA CYS A 202 15.72 -10.04 10.57
C CYS A 202 16.01 -8.81 11.46
N PRO A 203 17.08 -8.79 12.26
CA PRO A 203 17.38 -7.65 13.15
C PRO A 203 17.68 -6.35 12.40
N GLU A 204 18.11 -6.45 11.14
CA GLU A 204 18.43 -5.32 10.25
C GLU A 204 17.23 -4.76 9.49
N LEU A 205 16.01 -5.25 9.77
CA LEU A 205 14.82 -4.84 9.05
C LEU A 205 14.47 -3.37 9.32
N GLU A 206 14.47 -2.56 8.26
CA GLU A 206 14.12 -1.15 8.25
C GLU A 206 12.68 -0.92 7.76
N GLU A 207 12.17 -1.78 6.88
CA GLU A 207 10.85 -1.66 6.27
C GLU A 207 10.10 -3.00 6.32
N LEU A 208 8.88 -2.96 6.88
CA LEU A 208 7.97 -4.09 6.93
C LEU A 208 6.64 -3.71 6.29
N CYS A 209 6.17 -4.55 5.38
CA CYS A 209 4.92 -4.37 4.67
C CYS A 209 4.14 -5.68 4.69
N VAL A 210 2.91 -5.70 5.21
CA VAL A 210 2.16 -6.95 5.50
C VAL A 210 0.65 -6.80 5.27
N ASP A 211 -0.03 -7.88 4.90
CA ASP A 211 -1.47 -7.90 4.58
C ASP A 211 -2.18 -9.20 5.02
N PRO A 212 -2.99 -9.23 6.09
CA PRO A 212 -3.01 -8.32 7.24
C PRO A 212 -1.97 -8.74 8.30
N LEU A 213 -1.72 -7.87 9.29
CA LEU A 213 -0.88 -8.19 10.46
C LEU A 213 -1.72 -8.83 11.59
N PRO A 214 -1.47 -10.10 11.99
CA PRO A 214 -2.26 -10.71 13.05
C PRO A 214 -2.05 -10.04 14.41
N GLY A 215 -3.14 -9.88 15.19
CA GLY A 215 -3.12 -9.25 16.51
C GLY A 215 -2.06 -9.81 17.50
N PRO A 216 -1.87 -11.14 17.62
CA PRO A 216 -0.81 -11.70 18.46
C PRO A 216 0.60 -11.30 18.04
N ASP A 217 0.86 -11.18 16.74
CA ASP A 217 2.16 -10.72 16.22
C ASP A 217 2.35 -9.23 16.54
N LEU A 218 1.33 -8.41 16.26
CA LEU A 218 1.35 -6.97 16.56
C LEU A 218 1.60 -6.69 18.05
N ARG A 219 0.96 -7.44 18.96
CA ARG A 219 1.18 -7.33 20.41
C ARG A 219 2.63 -7.57 20.82
N ARG A 220 3.35 -8.46 20.13
CA ARG A 220 4.77 -8.76 20.41
C ARG A 220 5.72 -7.74 19.80
N LEU A 221 5.27 -6.92 18.85
CA LEU A 221 6.05 -5.82 18.30
C LEU A 221 6.04 -4.57 19.20
N VAL A 222 5.05 -4.47 20.10
CA VAL A 222 4.91 -3.37 21.07
C VAL A 222 6.15 -3.31 21.96
N PHE A 223 6.82 -2.16 21.94
CA PHE A 223 7.95 -1.91 22.82
C PHE A 223 7.44 -1.57 24.23
N LYS A 224 8.07 -2.14 25.25
CA LYS A 224 7.74 -1.86 26.65
C LYS A 224 8.99 -1.37 27.36
N PRO A 225 9.06 -0.09 27.75
CA PRO A 225 10.17 0.45 28.53
C PRO A 225 10.42 -0.40 29.79
N GLY A 226 11.68 -0.73 30.05
CA GLY A 226 12.09 -1.55 31.20
C GLY A 226 11.84 -3.06 31.06
N SER A 227 11.27 -3.53 29.94
CA SER A 227 11.18 -4.96 29.66
C SER A 227 12.55 -5.54 29.34
N THR A 228 12.83 -6.75 29.86
CA THR A 228 14.02 -7.54 29.49
C THR A 228 13.83 -8.31 28.18
N GLU A 229 12.65 -8.22 27.56
CA GLU A 229 12.37 -8.89 26.29
C GLU A 229 13.20 -8.27 25.15
N VAL A 230 13.74 -9.13 24.28
CA VAL A 230 14.50 -8.70 23.10
C VAL A 230 13.59 -7.90 22.17
N VAL A 231 13.99 -6.67 21.86
CA VAL A 231 13.27 -5.81 20.92
C VAL A 231 13.35 -6.42 19.52
N LEU A 232 12.20 -6.86 19.02
CA LEU A 232 12.08 -7.33 17.64
C LEU A 232 12.22 -6.14 16.69
N VAL A 233 12.94 -6.37 15.58
CA VAL A 233 13.19 -5.40 14.50
C VAL A 233 13.56 -4.01 15.03
N PRO A 234 14.69 -3.90 15.76
CA PRO A 234 15.07 -2.65 16.43
C PRO A 234 15.32 -1.51 15.43
N LYS A 235 15.61 -1.81 14.15
CA LYS A 235 15.87 -0.81 13.10
C LYS A 235 14.65 -0.43 12.28
N LEU A 236 13.46 -0.91 12.63
CA LEU A 236 12.24 -0.65 11.86
C LEU A 236 11.91 0.84 11.83
N ARG A 237 11.80 1.38 10.61
CA ARG A 237 11.46 2.78 10.31
C ARG A 237 10.16 2.92 9.55
N ASN A 238 9.77 1.91 8.77
CA ASN A 238 8.51 1.95 8.01
C ASN A 238 7.72 0.68 8.26
N LEU A 239 6.47 0.84 8.71
CA LEU A 239 5.50 -0.24 8.80
C LEU A 239 4.29 0.10 7.94
N VAL A 240 4.02 -0.72 6.93
CA VAL A 240 2.81 -0.62 6.10
C VAL A 240 1.95 -1.85 6.35
N ILE A 241 0.72 -1.64 6.83
CA ILE A 241 -0.27 -2.68 7.01
C ILE A 241 -1.35 -2.46 5.95
N TYR A 242 -1.55 -3.43 5.08
CA TYR A 242 -2.71 -3.41 4.18
C TYR A 242 -3.92 -4.01 4.88
N TYR A 243 -5.06 -3.42 4.56
CA TYR A 243 -6.35 -3.77 5.07
C TYR A 243 -7.26 -4.17 3.92
N SER A 244 -7.76 -5.40 4.00
CA SER A 244 -8.63 -5.99 2.99
C SER A 244 -9.98 -6.34 3.62
N ALA A 245 -11.07 -6.01 2.93
CA ALA A 245 -12.44 -6.39 3.31
C ALA A 245 -12.62 -7.90 3.50
N ASN A 246 -11.78 -8.68 2.84
CA ASN A 246 -11.85 -10.14 2.85
C ASN A 246 -11.00 -10.77 3.94
N SER A 247 -10.41 -9.99 4.85
CA SER A 247 -9.61 -10.49 5.97
C SER A 247 -10.47 -10.68 7.21
N PRO A 248 -11.03 -11.88 7.47
CA PRO A 248 -11.82 -12.16 8.67
C PRO A 248 -10.91 -12.08 9.89
N GLY A 249 -11.04 -11.04 10.70
CA GLY A 249 -10.28 -10.95 11.95
C GLY A 249 -9.94 -9.56 12.43
N TYR A 250 -10.15 -8.52 11.62
CA TYR A 250 -10.01 -7.17 12.13
C TYR A 250 -11.16 -6.83 13.07
N ASN A 251 -10.84 -6.89 14.36
CA ASN A 251 -11.72 -6.51 15.45
C ASN A 251 -11.06 -5.34 16.21
N ASN A 252 -11.83 -4.70 17.07
CA ASN A 252 -11.37 -3.57 17.90
C ASN A 252 -10.06 -3.85 18.66
N LEU A 253 -9.73 -5.13 18.95
CA LEU A 253 -8.49 -5.50 19.61
C LEU A 253 -7.26 -5.28 18.72
N GLN A 254 -7.34 -5.53 17.41
CA GLN A 254 -6.22 -5.30 16.49
C GLN A 254 -5.92 -3.80 16.35
N CYS A 255 -6.95 -2.96 16.18
CA CYS A 255 -6.80 -1.51 16.17
C CYS A 255 -6.18 -0.99 17.47
N ARG A 256 -6.63 -1.51 18.62
CA ARG A 256 -6.03 -1.16 19.92
C ARG A 256 -4.55 -1.53 19.98
N PHE A 257 -4.17 -2.75 19.59
CA PHE A 257 -2.75 -3.14 19.57
C PHE A 257 -1.94 -2.33 18.56
N LEU A 258 -2.53 -1.89 17.46
CA LEU A 258 -1.86 -1.02 16.49
C LEU A 258 -1.58 0.35 17.07
N SER A 259 -2.56 0.97 17.74
CA SER A 259 -2.37 2.23 18.45
C SER A 259 -1.35 2.09 19.59
N GLU A 260 -1.39 0.99 20.37
CA GLU A 260 -0.40 0.72 21.42
C GLU A 260 1.01 0.54 20.83
N PHE A 261 1.15 -0.21 19.74
CA PHE A 261 2.41 -0.37 19.01
C PHE A 261 2.94 0.97 18.52
N ALA A 262 2.10 1.76 17.87
CA ALA A 262 2.50 3.04 17.30
C ALA A 262 2.97 4.02 18.37
N ARG A 263 2.21 4.17 19.46
CA ARG A 263 2.62 4.97 20.62
C ARG A 263 3.96 4.51 21.19
N SER A 264 4.13 3.19 21.35
CA SER A 264 5.37 2.62 21.92
C SER A 264 6.63 2.83 21.08
N ARG A 265 6.47 3.17 19.79
CA ARG A 265 7.60 3.36 18.87
C ARG A 265 7.81 4.80 18.45
N VAL A 266 6.75 5.61 18.45
CA VAL A 266 6.80 7.02 18.02
C VAL A 266 6.91 7.95 19.23
N ASP A 267 6.08 7.77 20.27
CA ASP A 267 5.97 8.72 21.39
C ASP A 267 7.03 8.48 22.49
N THR A 268 7.76 7.36 22.43
CA THR A 268 8.69 6.94 23.50
C THR A 268 10.06 7.65 23.41
N GLN A 269 10.13 8.81 22.76
CA GLN A 269 11.34 9.65 22.71
C GLN A 269 11.61 10.42 24.02
N SER A 270 10.69 10.40 24.99
CA SER A 270 10.94 10.98 26.30
C SER A 270 12.10 10.24 26.98
N GLU A 271 13.21 10.96 27.14
CA GLU A 271 14.45 10.55 27.79
C GLU A 271 14.17 9.73 29.06
N PHE A 272 14.13 8.40 28.95
CA PHE A 272 14.03 7.51 30.09
C PHE A 272 15.41 7.48 30.77
N THR A 273 15.72 8.58 31.46
CA THR A 273 16.88 8.69 32.33
C THR A 273 16.54 7.93 33.59
N VAL A 274 16.88 6.63 33.65
CA VAL A 274 16.67 5.84 34.87
C VAL A 274 17.63 6.40 35.94
N PRO A 275 17.13 7.04 37.01
CA PRO A 275 18.01 7.65 37.99
C PRO A 275 18.79 6.54 38.72
N GLY A 276 20.11 6.50 38.56
CA GLY A 276 21.00 5.60 39.32
C GLY A 276 21.61 4.42 38.55
N LEU A 277 21.35 4.25 37.25
CA LEU A 277 22.05 3.26 36.41
C LEU A 277 23.00 4.00 35.46
N GLN A 278 24.28 4.09 35.85
CA GLN A 278 25.32 4.82 35.12
C GLN A 278 25.83 4.14 33.83
N GLU A 279 25.32 2.99 33.41
CA GLU A 279 25.86 2.27 32.23
C GLU A 279 24.76 1.76 31.27
N THR A 280 24.42 2.63 30.32
CA THR A 280 24.48 2.41 28.86
C THR A 280 24.06 1.04 28.31
N SER A 281 22.77 0.69 28.42
CA SER A 281 22.12 -0.11 27.39
C SER A 281 20.96 0.67 26.78
N THR A 282 21.26 1.88 26.30
CA THR A 282 20.37 2.60 25.40
C THR A 282 20.40 1.87 24.06
N TYR A 283 19.48 0.94 23.83
CA TYR A 283 19.12 0.63 22.46
C TYR A 283 18.48 1.88 21.90
N PRO A 284 19.10 2.60 20.95
CA PRO A 284 18.46 3.74 20.34
C PRO A 284 17.27 3.19 19.55
N VAL A 285 16.07 3.30 20.10
CA VAL A 285 14.85 3.13 19.32
C VAL A 285 14.95 4.19 18.22
N PRO A 286 14.92 3.81 16.92
CA PRO A 286 15.06 4.77 15.85
C PRO A 286 13.96 5.83 16.02
N PRO A 287 14.30 7.12 16.07
CA PRO A 287 13.35 8.15 16.50
C PRO A 287 12.12 8.27 15.58
N ASN A 288 12.12 7.78 14.35
CA ASN A 288 11.10 8.12 13.38
C ASN A 288 10.56 6.88 12.68
N ILE A 289 9.64 6.15 13.32
CA ILE A 289 8.86 5.14 12.61
C ILE A 289 7.64 5.79 11.95
N SER A 290 7.45 5.51 10.67
CA SER A 290 6.22 5.83 9.94
C SER A 290 5.34 4.58 9.88
N ILE A 291 4.11 4.70 10.37
CA ILE A 291 3.16 3.59 10.44
C ILE A 291 1.96 3.95 9.59
N PHE A 292 1.73 3.14 8.56
CA PHE A 292 0.67 3.31 7.58
C PHE A 292 -0.32 2.16 7.65
N LEU A 293 -1.61 2.47 7.65
CA LEU A 293 -2.68 1.51 7.38
C LEU A 293 -3.30 1.87 6.04
N SER A 294 -3.14 1.02 5.02
CA SER A 294 -3.74 1.26 3.72
C SER A 294 -5.00 0.43 3.52
N ALA A 295 -6.10 1.07 3.12
CA ALA A 295 -7.38 0.42 2.88
C ALA A 295 -8.18 1.16 1.79
N PRO A 296 -9.23 0.54 1.22
CA PRO A 296 -10.24 1.29 0.48
C PRO A 296 -10.83 2.43 1.33
N PRO A 297 -11.21 3.59 0.76
CA PRO A 297 -11.60 4.78 1.53
C PRO A 297 -12.67 4.57 2.60
N ALA A 298 -13.74 3.82 2.29
CA ALA A 298 -14.78 3.51 3.26
C ALA A 298 -14.24 2.73 4.48
N MET A 299 -13.26 1.86 4.24
CA MET A 299 -12.65 1.05 5.27
C MET A 299 -11.62 1.83 6.11
N CYS A 300 -10.91 2.77 5.50
CA CYS A 300 -10.04 3.67 6.25
C CYS A 300 -10.85 4.51 7.24
N GLN A 301 -12.07 4.93 6.90
CA GLN A 301 -12.95 5.64 7.84
C GLN A 301 -13.30 4.75 9.03
N ASP A 302 -13.81 3.53 8.79
CA ASP A 302 -14.14 2.58 9.85
C ASP A 302 -12.91 2.24 10.73
N ALA A 303 -11.74 2.10 10.12
CA ALA A 303 -10.50 1.84 10.84
C ALA A 303 -10.08 3.05 11.68
N LEU A 304 -10.20 4.27 11.17
CA LEU A 304 -9.90 5.49 11.90
C LEU A 304 -10.76 5.60 13.16
N GLU A 305 -12.06 5.30 13.05
CA GLU A 305 -12.97 5.31 14.20
C GLU A 305 -12.53 4.36 15.30
N GLN A 306 -12.12 3.15 14.92
CA GLN A 306 -11.63 2.15 15.87
C GLN A 306 -10.27 2.52 16.47
N LEU A 307 -9.36 3.07 15.66
CA LEU A 307 -8.00 3.42 16.06
C LEU A 307 -7.96 4.60 17.04
N GLU A 308 -8.82 5.58 16.82
CA GLU A 308 -9.00 6.73 17.72
C GLU A 308 -9.87 6.37 18.94
N GLY A 309 -10.39 5.14 19.01
CA GLY A 309 -11.18 4.67 20.13
C GLY A 309 -12.52 5.40 20.27
N PHE A 310 -13.09 5.85 19.15
CA PHE A 310 -14.43 6.42 19.16
C PHE A 310 -15.40 5.32 19.59
N LEU A 311 -15.81 5.38 20.86
CA LEU A 311 -16.76 4.42 21.41
C LEU A 311 -18.04 4.48 20.57
N PRO A 312 -18.66 3.33 20.24
CA PRO A 312 -19.97 3.34 19.64
C PRO A 312 -20.89 4.10 20.59
N VAL A 313 -21.41 5.24 20.13
CA VAL A 313 -22.33 6.06 20.92
C VAL A 313 -23.54 5.17 21.22
N PRO A 314 -23.82 4.84 22.49
CA PRO A 314 -24.88 3.91 22.83
C PRO A 314 -26.21 4.51 22.38
N SER A 315 -26.87 3.84 21.42
CA SER A 315 -28.07 4.28 20.70
C SER A 315 -27.93 5.63 19.97
N ARG A 316 -28.29 5.66 18.69
CA ARG A 316 -28.23 6.83 17.80
C ARG A 316 -28.77 8.07 18.50
N SER A 317 -27.89 8.90 19.04
CA SER A 317 -28.31 10.19 19.57
C SER A 317 -28.92 11.01 18.42
N ASN A 318 -29.85 11.91 18.75
CA ASN A 318 -30.39 12.83 17.74
C ASN A 318 -29.27 13.59 17.02
N VAL A 319 -28.16 13.86 17.71
CA VAL A 319 -26.98 14.53 17.13
C VAL A 319 -26.22 13.64 16.15
N GLU A 320 -25.97 12.38 16.46
CA GLU A 320 -25.30 11.46 15.52
C GLU A 320 -26.11 11.31 14.23
N THR A 321 -27.43 11.15 14.37
CA THR A 321 -28.35 11.06 13.21
C THR A 321 -28.31 12.33 12.37
N MET A 322 -28.25 13.50 13.02
CA MET A 322 -28.15 14.80 12.36
C MET A 322 -26.81 14.96 11.61
N VAL A 323 -25.67 14.66 12.25
CA VAL A 323 -24.34 14.78 11.60
C VAL A 323 -24.18 13.78 10.44
N GLN A 324 -24.67 12.55 10.60
CA GLN A 324 -24.75 11.58 9.50
C GLN A 324 -25.58 12.15 8.33
N ALA A 325 -26.74 12.74 8.61
CA ALA A 325 -27.59 13.33 7.58
C ALA A 325 -26.90 14.50 6.84
N TRP A 326 -26.08 15.28 7.54
CA TRP A 326 -25.24 16.30 6.91
C TRP A 326 -24.24 15.66 5.93
N LYS A 327 -23.50 14.64 6.39
CA LYS A 327 -22.52 13.90 5.58
C LYS A 327 -23.15 13.28 4.33
N ASP A 328 -24.21 12.51 4.48
CA ASP A 328 -24.92 11.86 3.37
C ASP A 328 -25.45 12.88 2.35
N THR A 329 -25.87 14.05 2.82
CA THR A 329 -26.35 15.12 1.94
C THR A 329 -25.20 15.76 1.18
N MET A 330 -24.08 16.07 1.82
CA MET A 330 -22.91 16.61 1.13
C MET A 330 -22.31 15.60 0.12
N ASP A 331 -22.18 14.32 0.49
CA ASP A 331 -21.62 13.30 -0.40
C ASP A 331 -22.47 13.07 -1.65
N ARG A 332 -23.81 13.09 -1.52
CA ARG A 332 -24.72 13.04 -2.69
C ARG A 332 -24.48 14.18 -3.68
N HIS A 333 -23.96 15.31 -3.21
CA HIS A 333 -23.61 16.46 -4.03
C HIS A 333 -22.18 16.41 -4.59
N ILE A 334 -21.22 15.89 -3.83
CA ILE A 334 -19.80 15.79 -4.22
C ILE A 334 -19.56 14.62 -5.19
N SER A 335 -20.11 13.43 -4.92
CA SER A 335 -19.88 12.19 -5.68
C SER A 335 -20.49 12.17 -7.09
N ARG A 336 -20.84 13.32 -7.66
CA ARG A 336 -21.37 13.46 -9.03
C ARG A 336 -20.42 14.17 -10.01
N PRO A 337 -19.21 13.63 -10.29
CA PRO A 337 -18.55 13.90 -11.55
C PRO A 337 -18.95 12.81 -12.55
N SER A 338 -20.24 12.76 -12.95
CA SER A 338 -20.61 11.83 -14.03
C SER A 338 -20.10 12.41 -15.34
N ARG A 339 -19.09 11.78 -15.96
CA ARG A 339 -18.67 11.90 -17.37
C ARG A 339 -19.81 11.65 -18.39
N THR A 340 -21.07 11.58 -17.97
CA THR A 340 -22.20 11.62 -18.90
C THR A 340 -22.26 13.00 -19.51
N THR A 341 -22.09 13.05 -20.82
CA THR A 341 -22.18 14.23 -21.68
C THR A 341 -23.20 15.25 -21.17
N VAL A 342 -22.74 16.50 -21.12
CA VAL A 342 -23.36 17.69 -20.52
C VAL A 342 -24.78 18.02 -21.02
N LEU A 343 -25.33 17.25 -21.96
CA LEU A 343 -26.57 17.59 -22.64
C LEU A 343 -27.82 16.82 -22.17
N ASP A 344 -27.70 15.66 -21.50
CA ASP A 344 -28.87 14.76 -21.33
C ASP A 344 -29.42 14.57 -19.91
N ARG A 345 -28.89 15.26 -18.89
CA ARG A 345 -29.50 15.23 -17.54
C ARG A 345 -30.19 16.54 -17.21
N GLY A 346 -31.51 16.52 -17.40
CA GLY A 346 -32.44 17.63 -17.25
C GLY A 346 -32.15 18.58 -16.08
N PHE A 347 -32.13 19.87 -16.43
CA PHE A 347 -31.99 21.03 -15.55
C PHE A 347 -32.96 21.06 -14.35
N LEU A 348 -34.08 20.33 -14.42
CA LEU A 348 -35.14 20.36 -13.41
C LEU A 348 -34.80 19.59 -12.11
N GLY A 349 -33.82 18.67 -12.14
CA GLY A 349 -33.43 17.89 -10.97
C GLY A 349 -32.41 18.56 -10.03
N LEU A 350 -31.84 19.71 -10.42
CA LEU A 350 -30.79 20.41 -9.65
C LEU A 350 -31.37 21.35 -8.58
N GLY A 351 -32.54 21.94 -8.82
CA GLY A 351 -33.17 22.92 -7.92
C GLY A 351 -33.51 22.34 -6.53
N HIS A 352 -34.17 21.18 -6.47
CA HIS A 352 -34.55 20.54 -5.21
C HIS A 352 -33.33 20.11 -4.38
N LYS A 353 -32.28 19.62 -5.04
CA LYS A 353 -31.05 19.16 -4.36
C LYS A 353 -30.26 20.33 -3.78
N SER A 354 -30.18 21.44 -4.50
CA SER A 354 -29.57 22.68 -4.00
C SER A 354 -30.21 23.14 -2.69
N ASN A 355 -31.53 23.03 -2.57
CA ASN A 355 -32.25 23.48 -1.37
C ASN A 355 -31.93 22.61 -0.15
N SER A 356 -31.78 21.29 -0.30
CA SER A 356 -31.35 20.44 0.82
C SER A 356 -29.95 20.78 1.30
N LEU A 357 -28.99 21.00 0.38
CA LEU A 357 -27.62 21.37 0.75
C LEU A 357 -27.57 22.72 1.46
N ARG A 358 -28.32 23.73 0.97
CA ARG A 358 -28.42 25.04 1.62
C ARG A 358 -29.04 24.95 3.02
N SER A 359 -30.04 24.09 3.20
CA SER A 359 -30.68 23.87 4.48
C SER A 359 -29.69 23.32 5.50
N ILE A 360 -28.94 22.26 5.15
CA ILE A 360 -27.97 21.67 6.08
C ILE A 360 -26.81 22.62 6.40
N LEU A 361 -26.30 23.40 5.43
CA LEU A 361 -25.24 24.38 5.71
C LEU A 361 -25.72 25.49 6.64
N LYS A 362 -27.00 25.87 6.56
CA LYS A 362 -27.61 26.84 7.49
C LYS A 362 -27.76 26.24 8.89
N GLU A 363 -28.18 24.98 8.97
CA GLU A 363 -28.26 24.23 10.23
C GLU A 363 -26.88 24.11 10.90
N MET A 364 -25.84 23.73 10.14
CA MET A 364 -24.44 23.71 10.58
C MET A 364 -23.96 25.09 11.04
N GLU A 365 -24.39 26.18 10.39
CA GLU A 365 -24.00 27.54 10.77
C GLU A 365 -24.57 27.95 12.14
N SER A 366 -25.80 27.53 12.43
CA SER A 366 -26.42 27.68 13.75
C SER A 366 -25.89 26.71 14.80
N TYR A 367 -25.22 25.62 14.37
CA TYR A 367 -24.60 24.68 15.29
C TYR A 367 -23.32 25.27 15.89
N ASP A 368 -23.24 25.23 17.22
CA ASP A 368 -22.05 25.61 17.97
C ASP A 368 -21.36 24.33 18.51
N PRO A 369 -20.19 23.97 17.98
CA PRO A 369 -19.45 22.79 18.44
C PRO A 369 -18.96 22.90 19.88
N VAL A 370 -18.86 24.13 20.42
CA VAL A 370 -18.25 24.41 21.74
C VAL A 370 -19.20 24.10 22.89
N SER A 371 -20.50 24.31 22.69
CA SER A 371 -21.49 24.39 23.78
C SER A 371 -22.23 23.09 24.09
N GLY A 372 -21.93 21.96 23.46
CA GLY A 372 -22.74 20.76 23.74
C GLY A 372 -22.27 19.38 23.32
N ILE A 373 -21.89 19.08 22.07
CA ILE A 373 -21.68 17.66 21.66
C ILE A 373 -20.55 17.45 20.64
N ASN A 374 -19.67 16.50 21.03
CA ASN A 374 -18.76 15.65 20.24
C ASN A 374 -18.18 16.24 18.95
N LEU A 375 -17.11 17.03 19.08
CA LEU A 375 -16.13 17.20 17.99
C LEU A 375 -15.70 15.83 17.41
N THR A 376 -15.68 14.79 18.24
CA THR A 376 -15.59 13.38 17.85
C THR A 376 -16.54 12.97 16.72
N LEU A 377 -17.81 13.37 16.75
CA LEU A 377 -18.78 13.04 15.68
C LEU A 377 -18.48 13.82 14.39
N ILE A 378 -18.04 15.07 14.50
CA ILE A 378 -17.63 15.89 13.35
C ILE A 378 -16.44 15.23 12.64
N TYR A 379 -15.49 14.67 13.39
CA TYR A 379 -14.37 13.88 12.85
C TYR A 379 -14.78 12.51 12.33
N LYS A 380 -15.61 11.78 13.10
CA LYS A 380 -16.15 10.46 12.74
C LYS A 380 -16.80 10.49 11.35
N TYR A 381 -17.47 11.58 11.01
CA TYR A 381 -18.15 11.72 9.72
C TYR A 381 -17.35 12.48 8.64
N ASP A 382 -16.07 12.78 8.89
CA ASP A 382 -15.22 13.58 7.98
C ASP A 382 -15.94 14.86 7.48
N ILE A 383 -16.61 15.57 8.39
CA ILE A 383 -17.31 16.80 8.01
C ILE A 383 -16.34 17.87 7.49
N PRO A 384 -15.15 18.10 8.10
CA PRO A 384 -14.19 19.09 7.60
C PRO A 384 -13.66 18.75 6.20
N GLY A 385 -13.23 17.50 5.97
CA GLY A 385 -12.75 17.08 4.65
C GLY A 385 -13.84 17.13 3.59
N THR A 386 -15.08 16.82 3.96
CA THR A 386 -16.23 16.91 3.05
C THR A 386 -16.56 18.36 2.68
N LEU A 387 -16.52 19.28 3.63
CA LEU A 387 -16.67 20.72 3.36
C LEU A 387 -15.53 21.24 2.48
N ASP A 388 -14.29 20.82 2.72
CA ASP A 388 -13.14 21.23 1.92
C ASP A 388 -13.26 20.75 0.47
N ARG A 389 -13.64 19.49 0.25
CA ARG A 389 -13.97 18.95 -1.08
C ARG A 389 -15.12 19.70 -1.76
N LEU A 390 -16.13 20.10 -0.99
CA LEU A 390 -17.24 20.92 -1.51
C LEU A 390 -16.75 22.28 -1.99
N VAL A 391 -15.82 22.92 -1.26
CA VAL A 391 -15.19 24.19 -1.67
C VAL A 391 -14.35 24.00 -2.93
N ALA A 392 -13.50 22.97 -2.96
CA ALA A 392 -12.62 22.66 -4.08
C ALA A 392 -13.37 22.30 -5.38
N SER A 393 -14.59 21.74 -5.25
CA SER A 393 -15.43 21.39 -6.40
C SER A 393 -15.98 22.62 -7.15
N PHE A 394 -15.93 23.81 -6.54
CA PHE A 394 -16.44 25.06 -7.11
C PHE A 394 -15.38 26.17 -6.98
N PRO A 395 -14.27 26.09 -7.73
CA PRO A 395 -13.29 27.16 -7.76
C PRO A 395 -13.97 28.44 -8.25
N GLU A 396 -13.60 29.58 -7.65
CA GLU A 396 -14.02 30.90 -8.10
C GLU A 396 -13.51 31.08 -9.52
N ARG A 397 -14.33 30.72 -10.52
CA ARG A 397 -14.03 31.10 -11.90
C ARG A 397 -14.22 32.60 -11.97
N GLU A 398 -13.13 33.30 -12.22
CA GLU A 398 -13.17 34.68 -12.69
C GLU A 398 -14.15 34.72 -13.87
N THR A 399 -15.17 35.57 -13.74
CA THR A 399 -16.42 35.61 -14.49
C THR A 399 -16.29 36.14 -15.92
N SER A 400 -15.24 35.77 -16.65
CA SER A 400 -14.93 36.34 -17.97
C SER A 400 -15.66 35.69 -19.16
N SER A 401 -16.43 34.61 -18.98
CA SER A 401 -17.19 33.99 -20.07
C SER A 401 -18.70 33.96 -19.76
N GLY A 402 -19.46 34.84 -20.41
CA GLY A 402 -20.88 35.15 -20.18
C GLY A 402 -21.92 34.05 -20.49
N LEU A 403 -21.66 32.80 -20.09
CA LEU A 403 -22.66 31.74 -20.08
C LEU A 403 -23.39 31.72 -18.73
N SER A 404 -24.57 32.36 -18.71
CA SER A 404 -25.47 32.43 -17.57
C SER A 404 -26.16 31.08 -17.31
N MET A 405 -25.61 30.28 -16.40
CA MET A 405 -26.26 29.12 -15.77
C MET A 405 -25.48 28.72 -14.50
N PRO A 406 -25.96 27.78 -13.66
CA PRO A 406 -26.27 27.85 -12.21
C PRO A 406 -25.13 28.21 -11.21
N GLY A 407 -24.19 29.08 -11.59
CA GLY A 407 -23.04 29.49 -10.80
C GLY A 407 -23.41 30.16 -9.47
N ALA A 408 -24.38 31.07 -9.45
CA ALA A 408 -24.73 31.82 -8.24
C ALA A 408 -25.15 30.92 -7.05
N ILE A 409 -25.80 29.79 -7.35
CA ILE A 409 -26.19 28.83 -6.30
C ILE A 409 -24.97 28.10 -5.75
N MET A 410 -24.11 27.61 -6.64
CA MET A 410 -22.90 26.88 -6.27
C MET A 410 -21.86 27.78 -5.60
N GLU A 411 -21.69 29.00 -6.07
CA GLU A 411 -20.84 30.04 -5.47
C GLU A 411 -21.33 30.41 -4.07
N SER A 412 -22.64 30.65 -3.92
CA SER A 412 -23.24 30.89 -2.59
C SER A 412 -23.01 29.71 -1.64
N THR A 413 -23.04 28.48 -2.16
CA THR A 413 -22.83 27.25 -1.37
C THR A 413 -21.35 27.10 -0.97
N SER A 414 -20.42 27.29 -1.91
CA SER A 414 -18.97 27.29 -1.67
C SER A 414 -18.56 28.39 -0.68
N LYS A 415 -19.11 29.60 -0.82
CA LYS A 415 -18.89 30.71 0.11
C LYS A 415 -19.37 30.37 1.53
N LYS A 416 -20.54 29.73 1.66
CA LYS A 416 -21.04 29.26 2.97
C LYS A 416 -20.16 28.16 3.56
N ALA A 417 -19.74 27.19 2.76
CA ALA A 417 -18.84 26.13 3.21
C ALA A 417 -17.50 26.69 3.70
N ARG A 418 -16.90 27.65 2.97
CA ARG A 418 -15.69 28.38 3.42
C ARG A 418 -15.89 29.14 4.72
N LYS A 419 -17.04 29.80 4.88
CA LYS A 419 -17.39 30.50 6.13
C LYS A 419 -17.49 29.52 7.30
N LEU A 420 -18.12 28.35 7.10
CA LEU A 420 -18.20 27.30 8.12
C LEU A 420 -16.82 26.74 8.49
N LEU A 421 -15.99 26.42 7.48
CA LEU A 421 -14.62 25.97 7.72
C LEU A 421 -13.83 27.02 8.51
N SER A 422 -13.91 28.29 8.13
CA SER A 422 -13.23 29.39 8.85
C SER A 422 -13.73 29.53 10.30
N LYS A 423 -15.04 29.35 10.52
CA LYS A 423 -15.66 29.40 11.86
C LYS A 423 -15.15 28.24 12.75
N TRP A 424 -15.08 27.04 12.20
CA TRP A 424 -14.77 25.83 12.97
C TRP A 424 -13.28 25.51 13.03
N LYS A 425 -12.47 26.07 12.13
CA LYS A 425 -11.04 25.77 11.99
C LYS A 425 -10.27 25.85 13.31
N PRO A 426 -10.32 26.95 14.10
CA PRO A 426 -9.56 27.02 15.36
C PRO A 426 -9.95 25.94 16.37
N LEU A 427 -11.24 25.61 16.45
CA LEU A 427 -11.76 24.58 17.36
C LEU A 427 -11.31 23.19 16.94
N LEU A 428 -11.36 22.92 15.64
CA LEU A 428 -10.96 21.66 15.07
C LEU A 428 -9.44 21.47 15.22
N GLU A 429 -8.63 22.46 14.85
CA GLU A 429 -7.16 22.39 14.98
C GLU A 429 -6.75 22.09 16.42
N ASN A 430 -7.26 22.85 17.39
CA ASN A 430 -6.92 22.63 18.81
C ASN A 430 -7.28 21.22 19.26
N HIS A 431 -8.51 20.77 18.99
CA HIS A 431 -8.94 19.41 19.36
C HIS A 431 -8.15 18.33 18.63
N ALA A 432 -7.81 18.55 17.35
CA ALA A 432 -7.06 17.57 16.56
C ALA A 432 -5.63 17.41 17.10
N ILE A 433 -4.96 18.52 17.39
CA ILE A 433 -3.61 18.55 17.98
C ILE A 433 -3.59 17.81 19.33
N GLU A 434 -4.62 18.00 20.16
CA GLU A 434 -4.67 17.38 21.49
C GLU A 434 -4.99 15.88 21.40
N HIS A 435 -6.06 15.52 20.70
CA HIS A 435 -6.70 14.22 20.88
C HIS A 435 -6.46 13.21 19.77
N ARG A 436 -6.17 13.65 18.55
CA ARG A 436 -6.02 12.71 17.43
C ARG A 436 -4.60 12.17 17.36
N ARG A 437 -4.49 10.94 16.88
CA ARG A 437 -3.24 10.22 16.71
C ARG A 437 -3.13 9.61 15.31
N TRP A 438 -4.22 9.59 14.55
CA TRP A 438 -4.29 9.05 13.21
C TRP A 438 -4.86 10.07 12.22
N ALA A 439 -4.22 10.22 11.08
CA ALA A 439 -4.68 11.09 9.99
C ALA A 439 -4.87 10.30 8.70
N PHE A 440 -5.73 10.82 7.82
CA PHE A 440 -5.73 10.38 6.43
C PHE A 440 -4.50 10.89 5.69
N GLU A 441 -3.96 10.03 4.84
CA GLU A 441 -2.94 10.36 3.87
C GLU A 441 -3.39 9.88 2.47
N GLN A 442 -2.89 10.54 1.41
CA GLN A 442 -3.13 10.17 0.01
C GLN A 442 -4.61 10.11 -0.42
N GLY A 443 -5.44 11.06 0.01
CA GLY A 443 -6.84 11.09 -0.43
C GLY A 443 -7.67 9.93 0.11
N MET A 444 -7.48 9.62 1.39
CA MET A 444 -8.27 8.66 2.19
C MET A 444 -7.99 7.18 1.94
N ILE A 445 -6.94 6.83 1.21
CA ILE A 445 -6.56 5.41 0.97
C ILE A 445 -5.53 4.89 1.98
N ALA A 446 -5.01 5.77 2.84
CA ALA A 446 -4.12 5.41 3.91
C ALA A 446 -4.41 6.22 5.17
N LEU A 447 -4.14 5.62 6.33
CA LEU A 447 -4.02 6.30 7.61
C LEU A 447 -2.56 6.29 8.05
N VAL A 448 -2.11 7.38 8.64
CA VAL A 448 -0.77 7.52 9.20
C VAL A 448 -0.85 7.88 10.68
N PHE A 449 -0.01 7.24 11.50
CA PHE A 449 0.12 7.62 12.91
C PHE A 449 0.94 8.92 13.05
N ILE A 450 0.45 9.85 13.86
CA ILE A 450 1.06 11.14 14.16
C ILE A 450 1.51 11.16 15.61
N GLY A 451 2.82 11.13 15.82
CA GLY A 451 3.44 11.21 17.15
C GLY A 451 3.21 12.54 17.84
N GLU A 452 3.41 12.60 19.16
CA GLU A 452 3.23 13.83 19.94
C GLU A 452 4.14 14.98 19.49
N ASP A 453 5.37 14.66 19.08
CA ASP A 453 6.37 15.62 18.61
C ASP A 453 6.38 15.79 17.07
N ASP A 454 5.40 15.22 16.37
CA ASP A 454 5.34 15.28 14.91
C ASP A 454 5.06 16.73 14.44
N GLU A 455 5.86 17.21 13.49
CA GLU A 455 5.71 18.57 12.94
C GLU A 455 4.33 18.85 12.34
N ARG A 456 3.58 17.82 11.93
CA ARG A 456 2.21 17.95 11.42
C ARG A 456 1.22 18.40 12.48
N ARG A 457 1.60 18.36 13.77
CA ARG A 457 0.83 18.95 14.88
C ARG A 457 1.04 20.44 15.08
N CYS A 458 1.92 21.08 14.32
CA CYS A 458 2.01 22.54 14.39
C CYS A 458 0.72 23.17 13.87
N VAL A 459 0.32 24.31 14.45
CA VAL A 459 -0.93 25.02 14.10
C VAL A 459 -1.03 25.27 12.59
N ASP A 460 0.09 25.56 11.93
CA ASP A 460 0.13 25.86 10.50
C ASP A 460 -0.19 24.64 9.62
N LYS A 461 0.09 23.41 10.08
CA LYS A 461 -0.16 22.14 9.36
C LYS A 461 -1.36 21.35 9.89
N ALA A 462 -1.88 21.70 11.07
CA ALA A 462 -2.98 21.00 11.73
C ALA A 462 -4.25 20.94 10.86
N TRP A 463 -4.50 21.93 10.01
CA TRP A 463 -5.64 21.89 9.09
C TRP A 463 -5.55 20.78 8.04
N GLU A 464 -4.36 20.50 7.53
CA GLU A 464 -4.15 19.42 6.56
C GLU A 464 -4.43 18.06 7.21
N PHE A 465 -4.02 17.91 8.48
CA PHE A 465 -4.29 16.78 9.34
C PHE A 465 -5.80 16.61 9.64
N VAL A 466 -6.51 17.70 9.88
CA VAL A 466 -7.97 17.72 10.10
C VAL A 466 -8.75 17.30 8.85
N THR A 467 -8.35 17.81 7.68
CA THR A 467 -9.10 17.63 6.43
C THR A 467 -8.66 16.42 5.61
N GLY A 468 -7.55 15.77 5.98
CA GLY A 468 -6.96 14.69 5.19
C GLY A 468 -6.37 15.14 3.86
N SER A 469 -6.07 16.44 3.73
CA SER A 469 -5.54 17.07 2.52
C SER A 469 -4.01 17.07 2.45
N VAL A 470 -3.35 16.36 3.37
CA VAL A 470 -1.89 16.23 3.43
C VAL A 470 -1.34 15.80 2.06
N LYS A 471 -0.67 16.73 1.39
CA LYS A 471 0.02 16.45 0.13
C LYS A 471 1.30 15.71 0.45
N SER A 472 1.25 14.38 0.39
CA SER A 472 2.44 13.55 0.51
C SER A 472 3.31 13.75 -0.74
N SER A 473 4.36 14.56 -0.63
CA SER A 473 5.38 14.73 -1.69
C SER A 473 6.31 13.52 -1.81
N ASP A 474 6.39 12.66 -0.79
CA ASP A 474 7.44 11.66 -0.61
C ASP A 474 6.91 10.21 -0.50
N MET A 475 5.80 9.85 -1.14
CA MET A 475 5.33 8.45 -1.15
C MET A 475 5.11 7.83 -2.54
N SER A 476 5.41 8.54 -3.63
CA SER A 476 5.28 8.01 -5.00
C SER A 476 6.03 6.68 -5.21
N TRP A 477 7.15 6.47 -4.50
CA TRP A 477 7.96 5.25 -4.59
C TRP A 477 7.32 3.96 -4.04
N TRP A 478 6.28 4.04 -3.19
CA TRP A 478 5.61 2.83 -2.68
C TRP A 478 4.61 2.25 -3.67
N TRP A 479 3.99 3.12 -4.49
CA TRP A 479 2.88 2.78 -5.39
C TRP A 479 3.29 2.62 -6.85
N GLU A 480 4.39 3.21 -7.31
CA GLU A 480 4.90 3.04 -8.68
C GLU A 480 5.38 1.60 -9.01
N ARG A 481 5.11 0.62 -8.12
CA ARG A 481 5.46 -0.80 -8.27
C ARG A 481 4.28 -1.76 -8.21
N ASP A 482 3.04 -1.27 -8.27
CA ASP A 482 1.82 -2.08 -8.45
C ASP A 482 1.20 -1.92 -9.83
#